data_AF-A0A7Y9EZS0-F1
#
_entry.id   AF-A0A7Y9EZS0-F1
#
_cell.length_a   1.000
_cell.length_b   1.000
_cell.length_c   1.000
_cell.angle_alpha   90.00
_cell.angle_beta   90.00
_cell.angle_gamma   90.00
#
_symmetry.space_group_name_H-M   'P 1'
#
loop_
_entity.id
_entity.type
_entity.pdbx_description
1 polymer ?
#
loop_
_entity_poly.entity_id
_entity_poly.type
_entity_poly.pdbx_seq_one_letter_code
_entity_poly.pdbx_strand_id
1 'polypeptide(L)'
;MAPLSLVASGLLLVALVAPVGGYDVLADWVGWALVVAALRRLPRTSATRQRPVLVGLAVTAGLLSALLWFPLLHEALADVDPAIAWALSLPALLVTVLLAHELAAAAAGAHDPAPRRRWHLVRTVAVLVAVLPVLVYGAGLDQLEPLAFVLADLLILTVIVMLLVDARRPWAGGTPRDFGRSAARTARDS
;
A
#
# COMPACT_ATOMS: atom_id res chain seq x y z
N MET A 1 -14.49 -7.49 7.57
CA MET A 1 -13.06 -7.64 7.22
C MET A 1 -12.26 -6.58 7.96
N ALA A 2 -11.04 -6.90 8.39
CA ALA A 2 -10.17 -5.90 9.00
C ALA A 2 -9.84 -4.82 7.96
N PRO A 3 -9.74 -3.54 8.32
CA PRO A 3 -9.43 -2.48 7.37
C PRO A 3 -8.14 -2.75 6.59
N LEU A 4 -7.08 -3.24 7.26
CA LEU A 4 -5.80 -3.54 6.59
C LEU A 4 -5.87 -4.70 5.61
N SER A 5 -6.73 -5.71 5.84
CA SER A 5 -6.89 -6.77 4.84
C SER A 5 -7.53 -6.23 3.57
N LEU A 6 -8.43 -5.25 3.68
CA LEU A 6 -9.04 -4.60 2.53
C LEU A 6 -8.03 -3.70 1.78
N VAL A 7 -7.15 -3.00 2.51
CA VAL A 7 -6.01 -2.28 1.88
C VAL A 7 -5.11 -3.28 1.14
N ALA A 8 -4.75 -4.39 1.77
CA ALA A 8 -3.91 -5.42 1.16
C ALA A 8 -4.54 -6.01 -0.10
N SER A 9 -5.84 -6.29 -0.08
CA SER A 9 -6.56 -6.74 -1.28
C SER A 9 -6.58 -5.70 -2.39
N GLY A 10 -6.76 -4.41 -2.05
CA GLY A 10 -6.69 -3.33 -3.04
C GLY A 10 -5.31 -3.21 -3.67
N LEU A 11 -4.24 -3.23 -2.87
CA LEU A 11 -2.86 -3.22 -3.36
C LEU A 11 -2.51 -4.49 -4.14
N LEU A 12 -3.08 -5.64 -3.79
CA LEU A 12 -2.90 -6.87 -4.54
C LEU A 12 -3.51 -6.76 -5.94
N LEU A 13 -4.68 -6.12 -6.09
CA LEU A 13 -5.25 -5.85 -7.41
C LEU A 13 -4.33 -4.93 -8.23
N VAL A 14 -3.81 -3.86 -7.62
CA VAL A 14 -2.86 -2.93 -8.29
C VAL A 14 -1.56 -3.63 -8.68
N ALA A 15 -1.12 -4.63 -7.93
CA ALA A 15 0.12 -5.35 -8.22
C ALA A 15 -0.04 -6.44 -9.30
N LEU A 16 -1.27 -6.80 -9.66
CA LEU A 16 -1.54 -7.89 -10.60
C LEU A 16 -1.96 -7.30 -11.94
N VAL A 17 -1.14 -7.56 -12.97
CA VAL A 17 -1.42 -7.12 -14.33
C VAL A 17 -1.99 -8.27 -15.15
N ALA A 18 -3.16 -8.07 -15.76
CA ALA A 18 -3.82 -9.04 -16.63
C ALA A 18 -4.16 -8.41 -17.99
N PRO A 19 -3.17 -8.32 -18.91
CA PRO A 19 -3.33 -7.58 -20.15
C PRO A 19 -4.18 -8.36 -21.17
N VAL A 20 -5.25 -7.75 -21.67
CA VAL A 20 -6.12 -8.28 -22.73
C VAL A 20 -6.49 -7.16 -23.70
N GLY A 21 -6.06 -7.28 -24.96
CA GLY A 21 -6.39 -6.29 -26.00
C GLY A 21 -5.87 -4.88 -25.74
N GLY A 22 -4.72 -4.75 -25.07
CA GLY A 22 -4.11 -3.47 -24.68
C GLY A 22 -4.60 -2.89 -23.36
N TYR A 23 -5.68 -3.43 -22.80
CA TYR A 23 -6.21 -3.02 -21.49
C TYR A 23 -5.77 -3.98 -20.40
N ASP A 24 -5.61 -3.47 -19.18
CA ASP A 24 -5.53 -4.32 -18.01
C ASP A 24 -6.94 -4.66 -17.50
N VAL A 25 -7.27 -5.96 -17.48
CA VAL A 25 -8.54 -6.46 -16.95
C VAL A 25 -8.63 -6.23 -15.43
N LEU A 26 -7.50 -6.26 -14.74
CA LEU A 26 -7.39 -5.98 -13.30
C LEU A 26 -7.11 -4.50 -13.07
N ALA A 27 -7.96 -3.64 -13.62
CA ALA A 27 -7.68 -2.22 -13.66
C ALA A 27 -7.35 -1.62 -12.28
N ASP A 28 -6.14 -1.08 -12.16
CA ASP A 28 -5.57 -0.53 -10.92
C ASP A 28 -6.49 0.42 -10.16
N TRP A 29 -7.30 1.20 -10.88
CA TRP A 29 -8.25 2.14 -10.28
C TRP A 29 -9.29 1.44 -9.39
N VAL A 30 -9.63 0.17 -9.69
CA VAL A 30 -10.48 -0.68 -8.83
C VAL A 30 -9.76 -1.00 -7.52
N GLY A 31 -8.48 -1.36 -7.60
CA GLY A 31 -7.63 -1.60 -6.43
C GLY A 31 -7.53 -0.36 -5.54
N TRP A 32 -7.31 0.82 -6.14
CA TRP A 32 -7.30 2.09 -5.41
C TRP A 32 -8.63 2.45 -4.78
N ALA A 33 -9.76 2.14 -5.42
CA ALA A 33 -11.09 2.33 -4.82
C ALA A 33 -11.25 1.50 -3.53
N LEU A 34 -10.76 0.26 -3.52
CA LEU A 34 -10.73 -0.57 -2.30
C LEU A 34 -9.82 0.01 -1.23
N VAL A 35 -8.62 0.48 -1.60
CA VAL A 35 -7.68 1.16 -0.68
C VAL A 35 -8.34 2.38 -0.05
N VAL A 36 -8.98 3.25 -0.84
CA VAL A 36 -9.68 4.44 -0.33
C VAL A 36 -10.81 4.05 0.63
N ALA A 37 -11.63 3.06 0.26
CA ALA A 37 -12.70 2.57 1.13
C ALA A 37 -12.15 2.01 2.47
N ALA A 38 -11.03 1.30 2.43
CA ALA A 38 -10.36 0.73 3.58
C ALA A 38 -9.74 1.80 4.50
N LEU A 39 -9.00 2.75 3.93
CA LEU A 39 -8.40 3.88 4.67
C LEU A 39 -9.47 4.71 5.38
N ARG A 40 -10.66 4.85 4.77
CA ARG A 40 -11.80 5.55 5.40
C ARG A 40 -12.38 4.81 6.60
N ARG A 41 -12.13 3.52 6.75
CA ARG A 41 -12.60 2.66 7.85
C ARG A 41 -11.55 2.50 8.97
N LEU A 42 -10.33 3.02 8.79
CA LEU A 42 -9.29 2.92 9.82
C LEU A 42 -9.67 3.74 11.08
N PRO A 43 -9.36 3.22 12.29
CA PRO A 43 -9.61 3.92 13.55
C PRO A 43 -8.83 5.23 13.64
N ARG A 44 -9.52 6.31 14.05
CA ARG A 44 -8.93 7.65 14.21
C ARG A 44 -8.00 7.77 15.41
N THR A 45 -8.10 6.87 16.37
CA THR A 45 -7.46 6.95 17.70
C THR A 45 -6.03 6.41 17.74
N SER A 46 -5.59 5.64 16.74
CA SER A 46 -4.36 4.86 16.89
C SER A 46 -3.44 4.86 15.67
N ALA A 47 -3.94 5.05 14.45
CA ALA A 47 -3.17 4.75 13.23
C ALA A 47 -3.39 5.70 12.04
N THR A 48 -4.02 6.87 12.22
CA THR A 48 -4.38 7.73 11.08
C THR A 48 -4.40 9.23 11.38
N ARG A 49 -3.31 9.79 11.92
CA ARG A 49 -3.22 11.25 12.11
C ARG A 49 -3.29 11.97 10.77
N GLN A 50 -2.64 11.42 9.73
CA GLN A 50 -2.62 11.97 8.38
C GLN A 50 -3.64 11.30 7.43
N ARG A 51 -4.76 10.77 7.96
CA ARG A 51 -5.82 10.14 7.15
C ARG A 51 -6.26 10.95 5.92
N PRO A 52 -6.55 12.26 6.00
CA PRO A 52 -7.02 13.00 4.83
C PRO A 52 -5.95 13.05 3.73
N VAL A 53 -4.67 13.14 4.11
CA VAL A 53 -3.55 13.11 3.16
C VAL A 53 -3.42 11.74 2.51
N LEU A 54 -3.47 10.65 3.30
CA LEU A 54 -3.47 9.28 2.78
C LEU A 54 -4.60 9.03 1.79
N VAL A 55 -5.82 9.45 2.13
CA VAL A 55 -6.99 9.32 1.25
C VAL A 55 -6.84 10.17 0.00
N GLY A 56 -6.35 11.41 0.13
CA GLY A 56 -6.09 12.29 -1.01
C GLY A 56 -5.10 11.67 -1.99
N LEU A 57 -3.96 11.19 -1.49
CA LEU A 57 -2.94 10.51 -2.30
C LEU A 57 -3.49 9.24 -2.98
N ALA A 58 -4.25 8.42 -2.26
CA ALA A 58 -4.85 7.21 -2.83
C ALA A 58 -5.92 7.52 -3.89
N VAL A 59 -6.69 8.60 -3.73
CA VAL A 59 -7.61 9.09 -4.76
C VAL A 59 -6.83 9.59 -5.98
N THR A 60 -5.79 10.39 -5.78
CA THR A 60 -4.95 10.87 -6.88
C THR A 60 -4.30 9.71 -7.63
N ALA A 61 -3.76 8.72 -6.92
CA ALA A 61 -3.22 7.50 -7.52
C ALA A 61 -4.29 6.77 -8.34
N GLY A 62 -5.48 6.57 -7.79
CA GLY A 62 -6.60 5.94 -8.51
C GLY A 62 -7.05 6.71 -9.75
N LEU A 63 -7.05 8.05 -9.72
CA LEU A 63 -7.39 8.89 -10.87
C LEU A 63 -6.32 8.80 -11.96
N LEU A 64 -5.04 8.84 -11.60
CA LEU A 64 -3.94 8.66 -12.55
C LEU A 64 -3.97 7.26 -13.15
N SER A 65 -4.17 6.22 -12.33
CA SER A 65 -4.37 4.85 -12.82
C SER A 65 -5.57 4.74 -13.77
N ALA A 66 -6.70 5.41 -13.49
CA ALA A 66 -7.86 5.42 -14.38
C ALA A 66 -7.56 6.14 -15.72
N LEU A 67 -6.76 7.20 -15.67
CA LEU A 67 -6.35 7.94 -16.86
C LEU A 67 -5.38 7.11 -17.74
N LEU A 68 -4.44 6.41 -17.10
CA LEU A 68 -3.44 5.56 -17.75
C LEU A 68 -3.99 4.19 -18.18
N TRP A 69 -5.20 3.84 -17.77
CA TRP A 69 -5.86 2.60 -18.20
C TRP A 69 -6.24 2.62 -19.69
N PHE A 70 -6.34 3.81 -20.30
CA PHE A 70 -6.55 3.94 -21.74
C PHE A 70 -5.22 3.74 -22.49
N PRO A 71 -5.12 2.75 -23.41
CA PRO A 71 -3.88 2.43 -24.13
C PRO A 71 -3.28 3.64 -24.84
N LEU A 72 -4.13 4.47 -25.45
CA LEU A 72 -3.72 5.68 -26.15
C LEU A 72 -2.91 6.65 -25.28
N LEU A 73 -3.28 6.81 -24.01
CA LEU A 73 -2.55 7.69 -23.09
C LEU A 73 -1.30 7.00 -22.55
N HIS A 74 -1.38 5.69 -22.30
CA HIS A 74 -0.26 4.91 -21.81
C HIS A 74 0.90 4.88 -22.82
N GLU A 75 0.61 4.56 -24.08
CA GLU A 75 1.59 4.51 -25.17
C GLU A 75 2.18 5.90 -25.44
N ALA A 76 1.33 6.94 -25.49
CA ALA A 76 1.80 8.30 -25.69
C ALA A 76 2.75 8.79 -24.59
N LEU A 77 2.63 8.30 -23.35
CA LEU A 77 3.52 8.65 -22.24
C LEU A 77 4.81 7.81 -22.23
N ALA A 78 4.72 6.54 -22.60
CA ALA A 78 5.88 5.67 -22.74
C ALA A 78 6.87 6.20 -23.79
N ASP A 79 6.35 6.82 -24.87
CA ASP A 79 7.16 7.36 -25.97
C ASP A 79 7.79 8.73 -25.67
N VAL A 80 7.33 9.46 -24.64
CA VAL A 80 7.80 10.83 -24.36
C VAL A 80 9.01 10.83 -23.44
N ASP A 81 8.87 10.29 -22.21
CA ASP A 81 9.95 10.30 -21.20
C ASP A 81 9.60 9.36 -20.02
N PRO A 82 10.45 8.36 -19.70
CA PRO A 82 10.30 7.51 -18.52
C PRO A 82 10.18 8.28 -17.18
N ALA A 83 10.77 9.46 -17.09
CA ALA A 83 10.67 10.31 -15.90
C ALA A 83 9.23 10.78 -15.62
N ILE A 84 8.40 10.95 -16.67
CA ILE A 84 6.99 11.32 -16.50
C ILE A 84 6.21 10.13 -15.93
N ALA A 85 6.43 8.92 -16.46
CA ALA A 85 5.80 7.72 -15.93
C ALA A 85 6.14 7.51 -14.44
N TRP A 86 7.40 7.72 -14.07
CA TRP A 86 7.82 7.75 -12.66
C TRP A 86 7.08 8.82 -11.86
N ALA A 87 7.02 10.06 -12.33
CA ALA A 87 6.36 11.15 -11.62
C ALA A 87 4.87 10.88 -11.36
N LEU A 88 4.18 10.23 -12.31
CA LEU A 88 2.78 9.82 -12.18
C LEU A 88 2.58 8.70 -11.15
N SER A 89 3.61 7.91 -10.86
CA SER A 89 3.58 6.87 -9.81
C SER A 89 3.79 7.42 -8.39
N LEU A 90 4.25 8.68 -8.24
CA LEU A 90 4.57 9.28 -6.95
C LEU A 90 3.41 9.24 -5.94
N PRO A 91 2.14 9.53 -6.31
CA PRO A 91 1.03 9.42 -5.38
C PRO A 91 0.91 8.02 -4.77
N ALA A 92 1.09 6.97 -5.56
CA ALA A 92 1.07 5.58 -5.09
C ALA A 92 2.22 5.28 -4.13
N LEU A 93 3.44 5.69 -4.48
CA LEU A 93 4.61 5.54 -3.61
C LEU A 93 4.45 6.29 -2.28
N LEU A 94 3.90 7.50 -2.32
CA LEU A 94 3.62 8.29 -1.13
C LEU A 94 2.56 7.66 -0.22
N VAL A 95 1.54 6.99 -0.78
CA VAL A 95 0.61 6.17 0.02
C VAL A 95 1.38 5.10 0.78
N THR A 96 2.27 4.36 0.11
CA THR A 96 3.07 3.30 0.75
C THR A 96 3.95 3.83 1.87
N VAL A 97 4.69 4.92 1.61
CA VAL A 97 5.58 5.55 2.61
C VAL A 97 4.78 6.05 3.81
N LEU A 98 3.68 6.75 3.57
CA LEU A 98 2.88 7.36 4.63
C LEU A 98 2.09 6.31 5.42
N LEU A 99 1.59 5.26 4.75
CA LEU A 99 0.92 4.15 5.41
C LEU A 99 1.89 3.40 6.33
N ALA A 100 3.10 3.10 5.87
CA ALA A 100 4.13 2.48 6.69
C ALA A 100 4.52 3.36 7.90
N HIS A 101 4.58 4.68 7.72
CA HIS A 101 4.81 5.63 8.81
C HIS A 101 3.71 5.58 9.87
N GLU A 102 2.45 5.67 9.45
CA GLU A 102 1.30 5.66 10.37
C GLU A 102 1.17 4.32 11.10
N LEU A 103 1.45 3.19 10.45
CA LEU A 103 1.45 1.87 11.10
C LEU A 103 2.61 1.70 12.09
N ALA A 104 3.79 2.23 11.79
CA ALA A 104 4.90 2.26 12.74
C ALA A 104 4.56 3.11 13.98
N ALA A 105 3.90 4.25 13.79
CA ALA A 105 3.44 5.12 14.87
C ALA A 105 2.34 4.44 15.71
N ALA A 106 1.41 3.74 15.07
CA ALA A 106 0.37 2.96 15.75
C ALA A 106 0.95 1.85 16.63
N ALA A 107 1.89 1.08 16.08
CA ALA A 107 2.61 0.05 16.82
C ALA A 107 3.42 0.65 17.99
N ALA A 108 4.03 1.83 17.80
CA ALA A 108 4.72 2.54 18.87
C ALA A 108 3.77 2.95 20.00
N GLY A 109 2.61 3.52 19.69
CA GLY A 109 1.59 3.88 20.69
C GLY A 109 1.02 2.67 21.43
N ALA A 110 0.98 1.51 20.77
CA ALA A 110 0.59 0.24 21.37
C ALA A 110 1.72 -0.48 22.12
N HIS A 111 2.92 0.11 22.20
CA HIS A 111 4.12 -0.48 22.82
C HIS A 111 4.51 -1.84 22.23
N ASP A 112 4.33 -2.01 20.91
CA ASP A 112 4.62 -3.24 20.16
C ASP A 112 5.90 -3.06 19.31
N PRO A 113 7.09 -3.39 19.84
CA PRO A 113 8.37 -2.99 19.24
C PRO A 113 8.69 -3.72 17.92
N ALA A 114 8.24 -4.97 17.77
CA ALA A 114 8.56 -5.77 16.59
C ALA A 114 7.85 -5.25 15.32
N PRO A 115 6.51 -5.03 15.29
CA PRO A 115 5.84 -4.38 14.16
C PRO A 115 6.35 -2.97 13.92
N ARG A 116 6.61 -2.18 14.97
CA ARG A 116 7.18 -0.83 14.83
C ARG A 116 8.47 -0.86 14.01
N ARG A 117 9.43 -1.72 14.37
CA ARG A 117 10.72 -1.82 13.66
C ARG A 117 10.53 -2.27 12.21
N ARG A 118 9.67 -3.26 11.96
CA ARG A 118 9.40 -3.74 10.60
C ARG A 118 8.78 -2.64 9.73
N TRP A 119 7.79 -1.90 10.22
CA TRP A 119 7.15 -0.81 9.48
C TRP A 119 8.09 0.38 9.25
N HIS A 120 8.99 0.68 10.19
CA HIS A 120 10.07 1.64 9.96
C HIS A 120 11.01 1.19 8.85
N LEU A 121 11.41 -0.09 8.81
CA LEU A 121 12.24 -0.63 7.75
C LEU A 121 11.54 -0.51 6.39
N VAL A 122 10.28 -0.93 6.29
CA VAL A 122 9.47 -0.82 5.07
C VAL A 122 9.39 0.63 4.61
N ARG A 123 9.13 1.59 5.51
CA ARG A 123 9.12 3.01 5.17
C ARG A 123 10.47 3.46 4.59
N THR A 124 11.57 3.11 5.23
CA THR A 124 12.91 3.49 4.75
C THR A 124 13.19 2.90 3.37
N VAL A 125 12.90 1.62 3.17
CA VAL A 125 13.05 0.95 1.87
C VAL A 125 12.16 1.61 0.82
N ALA A 126 10.91 1.93 1.15
CA ALA A 126 10.00 2.62 0.24
C ALA A 126 10.50 3.99 -0.20
N VAL A 127 11.11 4.76 0.71
CA VAL A 127 11.75 6.04 0.36
C VAL A 127 12.95 5.81 -0.57
N LEU A 128 13.79 4.82 -0.29
CA LEU A 128 14.93 4.50 -1.15
C LEU A 128 14.48 4.09 -2.56
N VAL A 129 13.48 3.22 -2.66
CA VAL A 129 12.88 2.79 -3.94
C VAL A 129 12.26 3.98 -4.67
N ALA A 130 11.58 4.89 -3.97
CA ALA A 130 10.98 6.06 -4.61
C ALA A 130 12.01 7.05 -5.18
N VAL A 131 13.19 7.16 -4.56
CA VAL A 131 14.30 8.03 -5.00
C VAL A 131 15.14 7.37 -6.10
N LEU A 132 15.16 6.04 -6.17
CA LEU A 132 16.02 5.30 -7.09
C LEU A 132 15.87 5.72 -8.57
N PRO A 133 14.66 5.95 -9.11
CA PRO A 133 14.50 6.44 -10.49
C PRO A 133 15.14 7.81 -10.76
N VAL A 134 15.26 8.67 -9.73
CA VAL A 134 16.00 9.95 -9.87
C VAL A 134 17.48 9.69 -10.10
N LEU A 135 18.04 8.63 -9.51
CA LEU A 135 19.43 8.23 -9.75
C LEU A 135 19.60 7.55 -11.11
N VAL A 136 18.64 6.69 -11.50
CA VAL A 136 18.65 6.02 -12.80
C VAL A 136 18.58 7.06 -13.92
N TYR A 137 17.47 7.80 -14.00
CA TYR A 137 17.20 8.72 -15.10
C TYR A 137 17.94 10.06 -14.96
N GLY A 138 18.22 10.52 -13.75
CA GLY A 138 18.89 11.80 -13.51
C GLY A 138 20.43 11.73 -13.48
N ALA A 139 21.02 10.60 -13.08
CA ALA A 139 22.47 10.41 -13.05
C ALA A 139 23.00 9.49 -14.17
N GLY A 140 22.14 9.04 -15.09
CA GLY A 140 22.51 8.20 -16.23
C GLY A 140 22.94 6.78 -15.82
N LEU A 141 22.35 6.25 -14.74
CA LEU A 141 22.66 4.92 -14.22
C LEU A 141 21.66 3.88 -14.76
N ASP A 142 21.46 3.85 -16.08
CA ASP A 142 20.43 3.05 -16.75
C ASP A 142 20.54 1.54 -16.44
N GLN A 143 21.76 1.06 -16.14
CA GLN A 143 22.01 -0.33 -15.73
C GLN A 143 21.28 -0.75 -14.44
N LEU A 144 20.85 0.21 -13.62
CA LEU A 144 20.11 -0.02 -12.38
C LEU A 144 18.59 -0.07 -12.59
N GLU A 145 18.09 0.25 -13.78
CA GLU A 145 16.65 0.26 -14.07
C GLU A 145 15.97 -1.10 -13.79
N PRO A 146 16.49 -2.26 -14.26
CA PRO A 146 15.87 -3.55 -13.95
C PRO A 146 15.85 -3.85 -12.44
N LEU A 147 16.91 -3.44 -11.73
CA LEU A 147 16.99 -3.59 -10.28
C LEU A 147 15.94 -2.73 -9.58
N ALA A 148 15.68 -1.51 -10.07
CA ALA A 148 14.67 -0.62 -9.51
C ALA A 148 13.27 -1.23 -9.61
N PHE A 149 12.92 -1.82 -10.75
CA PHE A 149 11.65 -2.53 -10.93
C PHE A 149 11.51 -3.70 -9.95
N VAL A 150 12.52 -4.58 -9.87
CA VAL A 150 12.50 -5.72 -8.95
C VAL A 150 12.35 -5.28 -7.49
N LEU A 151 13.04 -4.22 -7.08
CA LEU A 151 12.92 -3.70 -5.72
C LEU A 151 11.54 -3.11 -5.43
N ALA A 152 10.92 -2.45 -6.41
CA ALA A 152 9.56 -1.94 -6.28
C ALA A 152 8.53 -3.09 -6.14
N ASP A 153 8.66 -4.14 -6.93
CA ASP A 153 7.80 -5.33 -6.86
C ASP A 153 7.93 -6.06 -5.51
N LEU A 154 9.17 -6.27 -5.07
CA LEU A 154 9.43 -6.89 -3.76
C LEU A 154 8.88 -6.03 -2.62
N LEU A 155 8.98 -4.70 -2.73
CA LEU A 155 8.42 -3.79 -1.74
C LEU A 155 6.90 -3.91 -1.67
N ILE A 156 6.18 -3.85 -2.79
CA ILE A 156 4.72 -3.91 -2.78
C ILE A 156 4.23 -5.27 -2.24
N LEU A 157 4.88 -6.37 -2.62
CA LEU A 157 4.58 -7.70 -2.09
C LEU A 157 4.84 -7.78 -0.59
N THR A 158 5.96 -7.23 -0.12
CA THR A 158 6.29 -7.17 1.31
C THR A 158 5.24 -6.38 2.09
N VAL A 159 4.81 -5.23 1.55
CA VAL A 159 3.75 -4.40 2.14
C VAL A 159 2.45 -5.17 2.24
N ILE A 160 2.01 -5.84 1.16
CA ILE A 160 0.79 -6.66 1.14
C ILE A 160 0.84 -7.73 2.22
N VAL A 161 1.93 -8.51 2.28
CA VAL A 161 2.09 -9.58 3.29
C VAL A 161 2.06 -9.00 4.71
N MET A 162 2.78 -7.91 4.95
CA MET A 162 2.81 -7.30 6.28
C MET A 162 1.46 -6.73 6.70
N LEU A 163 0.71 -6.12 5.78
CA LEU A 163 -0.67 -5.67 6.03
C LEU A 163 -1.56 -6.84 6.45
N LEU A 164 -1.46 -8.00 5.78
CA LEU A 164 -2.22 -9.19 6.12
C LEU A 164 -1.82 -9.78 7.48
N VAL A 165 -0.52 -9.83 7.79
CA VAL A 165 0.01 -10.31 9.06
C VAL A 165 -0.47 -9.44 10.23
N ASP A 166 -0.42 -8.12 10.07
CA ASP A 166 -0.79 -7.18 11.13
C ASP A 166 -2.29 -6.79 11.10
N ALA A 167 -3.08 -7.28 10.13
CA ALA A 167 -4.51 -6.96 9.98
C ALA A 167 -5.37 -7.30 11.21
N ARG A 168 -4.92 -8.24 12.04
CA ARG A 168 -5.64 -8.67 13.25
C ARG A 168 -5.23 -7.91 14.51
N ARG A 169 -4.25 -7.02 14.42
CA ARG A 169 -3.75 -6.27 15.58
C ARG A 169 -4.81 -5.25 16.03
N PRO A 170 -5.01 -5.05 17.34
CA PRO A 170 -6.02 -4.11 17.85
C PRO A 170 -5.72 -2.66 17.45
N TRP A 171 -4.44 -2.28 17.43
CA TRP A 171 -4.01 -0.96 16.97
C TRP A 171 -4.23 -0.71 15.47
N ALA A 172 -4.50 -1.77 14.70
CA ALA A 172 -4.82 -1.73 13.27
C ALA A 172 -6.34 -1.81 12.98
N GLY A 173 -7.19 -1.76 14.02
CA GLY A 173 -8.64 -1.93 13.87
C GLY A 173 -9.08 -3.38 13.68
N GLY A 174 -8.21 -4.34 13.95
CA GLY A 174 -8.56 -5.76 14.04
C GLY A 174 -9.23 -6.07 15.38
N THR A 175 -10.28 -6.89 15.35
CA THR A 175 -10.87 -7.46 16.57
C THR A 175 -10.10 -8.71 16.98
N PRO A 176 -9.58 -8.82 18.21
CA PRO A 176 -9.12 -10.10 18.76
C PRO A 176 -10.26 -11.11 18.69
N ARG A 177 -9.99 -12.35 18.27
CA ARG A 177 -10.99 -13.42 18.37
C ARG A 177 -11.18 -13.77 19.84
N ASP A 178 -12.40 -13.66 20.35
CA ASP A 178 -12.86 -14.35 21.56
C ASP A 178 -12.97 -15.86 21.27
N PHE A 179 -11.87 -16.52 20.91
CA PHE A 179 -11.82 -17.99 20.95
C PHE A 179 -11.41 -18.40 22.36
N GLY A 180 -12.41 -18.62 23.22
CA GLY A 180 -12.20 -19.26 24.53
C GLY A 180 -13.11 -18.81 25.67
N ARG A 181 -13.82 -17.67 25.58
CA ARG A 181 -14.63 -17.19 26.70
C ARG A 181 -16.06 -17.75 26.75
N SER A 182 -16.62 -18.22 25.64
CA SER A 182 -17.96 -18.82 25.67
C SER A 182 -18.00 -20.19 26.36
N ALA A 183 -16.97 -21.03 26.23
CA ALA A 183 -16.97 -22.36 26.84
C ALA A 183 -16.77 -22.32 28.37
N ALA A 184 -16.02 -21.34 28.89
CA ALA A 184 -15.77 -21.21 30.32
C ALA A 184 -16.94 -20.58 31.09
N ARG A 185 -17.84 -19.83 30.41
CA ARG A 185 -19.00 -19.20 31.05
C ARG A 185 -20.17 -20.18 31.21
N THR A 186 -20.36 -21.10 30.26
CA THR A 186 -21.38 -22.15 30.36
C THR A 186 -21.05 -23.22 31.41
N ALA A 187 -19.78 -23.43 31.75
CA ALA A 187 -19.36 -24.40 32.78
C ALA A 187 -19.40 -23.85 34.21
N ARG A 188 -19.62 -22.53 34.38
CA ARG A 188 -19.73 -21.89 35.71
C ARG A 188 -21.17 -21.75 36.19
N ASP A 189 -22.13 -21.94 35.29
CA ASP A 189 -23.57 -21.79 35.52
C ASP A 189 -24.31 -23.15 35.49
N SER A 190 -23.56 -24.26 35.53
CA SER A 190 -24.07 -25.66 35.54
C SER A 190 -23.63 -26.41 36.77
#